data_AF-A0A9W6A449-F1
#
_entry.id   AF-A0A9W6A449-F1
#
_cell.length_a   1.000
_cell.length_b   1.000
_cell.length_c   1.000
_cell.angle_alpha   90.00
_cell.angle_beta   90.00
_cell.angle_gamma   90.00
#
_symmetry.space_group_name_H-M   'P 1'
#
loop_
_entity.id
_entity.type
_entity.pdbx_description
1 polymer ?
#
loop_
_entity_poly.entity_id
_entity_poly.type
_entity_poly.pdbx_seq_one_letter_code
_entity_poly.pdbx_strand_id
1 'polypeptide(L)'
;MYMALKWQSRSLGGLPTIADISSTASSDLPKQFSQAKKAAIDGKIGKTTVLGVSLVDVEMIERGERQSRDMNYTTFAHCFVLAIGREGFRIYQAWGEHGYRLDEYLKRGGSQLRSWQEATTFLKSFRKLCHYSGPWTRELKDAYCTCFEIDLNSICGRRRLQAPIVPVYRPWVRTFEINDVQVEDIQKFR
;
A
#
# COMPACT_ATOMS: atom_id res chain seq x y z
N MET A 1 -6.81 6.76 17.06
CA MET A 1 -7.78 6.96 15.94
C MET A 1 -7.49 8.22 15.14
N TYR A 2 -7.40 9.40 15.75
CA TYR A 2 -7.01 10.64 15.06
C TYR A 2 -5.69 10.50 14.26
N MET A 3 -4.68 9.84 14.84
CA MET A 3 -3.42 9.59 14.15
C MET A 3 -3.57 8.75 12.87
N ALA A 4 -4.44 7.74 12.88
CA ALA A 4 -4.69 6.90 11.70
C ALA A 4 -5.42 7.68 10.60
N LEU A 5 -6.39 8.54 10.98
CA LEU A 5 -7.08 9.43 10.04
C LEU A 5 -6.13 10.49 9.46
N LYS A 6 -5.25 11.04 10.28
CA LYS A 6 -4.22 11.99 9.85
C LYS A 6 -3.26 11.34 8.85
N TRP A 7 -2.79 10.12 9.11
CA TRP A 7 -1.68 9.47 8.41
C TRP A 7 -1.75 9.44 6.87
N GLN A 8 -2.94 9.42 6.26
CA GLN A 8 -3.11 9.52 4.78
C GLN A 8 -3.93 10.73 4.33
N SER A 9 -4.21 11.66 5.23
CA SER A 9 -5.03 12.82 4.90
C SER A 9 -4.15 14.01 4.51
N ARG A 10 -4.34 14.47 3.27
CA ARG A 10 -3.73 15.72 2.80
C ARG A 10 -4.24 16.92 3.60
N SER A 11 -5.54 16.99 3.89
CA SER A 11 -6.15 18.12 4.60
C SER A 11 -5.71 18.19 6.07
N LEU A 12 -5.32 17.06 6.66
CA LEU A 12 -4.78 17.00 8.02
C LEU A 12 -3.25 17.03 8.05
N GLY A 13 -2.59 17.26 6.90
CA GLY A 13 -1.14 17.37 6.81
C GLY A 13 -0.39 16.07 7.13
N GLY A 14 -0.95 14.91 6.78
CA GLY A 14 -0.30 13.62 7.02
C GLY A 14 0.31 12.96 5.79
N LEU A 15 0.29 13.59 4.61
CA LEU A 15 1.11 13.12 3.49
C LEU A 15 2.60 13.34 3.78
N PRO A 16 3.49 12.43 3.34
CA PRO A 16 4.92 12.56 3.61
C PRO A 16 5.52 13.67 2.75
N THR A 17 6.47 14.39 3.33
CA THR A 17 7.27 15.41 2.63
C THR A 17 8.63 14.87 2.21
N ILE A 18 9.36 15.60 1.38
CA ILE A 18 10.77 15.27 1.06
C ILE A 18 11.65 15.26 2.32
N ALA A 19 11.38 16.14 3.28
CA ALA A 19 12.10 16.15 4.56
C ALA A 19 11.82 14.87 5.37
N ASP A 20 10.58 14.39 5.41
CA ASP A 20 10.22 13.14 6.08
C ASP A 20 10.90 11.93 5.41
N ILE A 21 10.84 11.88 4.08
CA ILE A 21 11.45 10.81 3.27
C ILE A 21 12.97 10.77 3.45
N SER A 22 13.63 11.94 3.51
CA SER A 22 15.09 12.02 3.65
C SER A 22 15.56 11.66 5.07
N SER A 23 14.73 11.90 6.09
CA SER A 23 15.07 11.64 7.49
C SER A 23 14.65 10.24 7.97
N THR A 24 13.78 9.55 7.23
CA THR A 24 13.20 8.27 7.63
C THR A 24 13.48 7.18 6.59
N ALA A 25 14.08 6.08 7.04
CA ALA A 25 14.28 4.92 6.19
C ALA A 25 12.95 4.33 5.71
N SER A 26 12.94 3.82 4.47
CA SER A 26 11.80 3.07 3.93
C SER A 26 11.50 1.85 4.82
N SER A 27 10.22 1.62 5.08
CA SER A 27 9.75 0.55 5.96
C SER A 27 9.94 -0.83 5.32
N ASP A 28 10.39 -1.81 6.12
CA ASP A 28 10.51 -3.21 5.72
C ASP A 28 9.22 -3.96 6.00
N LEU A 29 8.26 -3.85 5.06
CA LEU A 29 6.97 -4.52 5.18
C LEU A 29 7.09 -6.05 5.35
N PRO A 30 7.94 -6.78 4.60
CA PRO A 30 8.16 -8.21 4.85
C PRO A 30 8.56 -8.55 6.28
N LYS A 31 9.43 -7.75 6.89
CA LYS A 31 9.84 -7.93 8.29
C LYS A 31 8.68 -7.70 9.26
N GLN A 32 7.94 -6.60 9.10
CA GLN A 32 6.79 -6.29 9.95
C GLN A 32 5.68 -7.32 9.80
N PHE A 33 5.39 -7.76 8.57
CA PHE A 33 4.44 -8.84 8.32
C PHE A 33 4.85 -10.13 9.03
N SER A 34 6.15 -10.49 8.99
CA SER A 34 6.65 -11.69 9.67
C SER A 34 6.51 -11.60 11.18
N GLN A 35 6.74 -10.41 11.76
CA GLN A 35 6.53 -10.16 13.19
C GLN A 35 5.05 -10.27 13.58
N ALA A 36 4.16 -9.65 12.79
CA ALA A 36 2.72 -9.74 12.98
C ALA A 36 2.21 -11.18 12.85
N LYS A 37 2.67 -11.93 11.85
CA LYS A 37 2.37 -13.36 11.68
C LYS A 37 2.81 -14.17 12.90
N LYS A 38 4.03 -13.93 13.40
CA LYS A 38 4.54 -14.59 14.60
C LYS A 38 3.64 -14.34 15.81
N ALA A 39 3.26 -13.09 16.04
CA ALA A 39 2.35 -12.71 17.13
C ALA A 39 0.95 -13.34 16.99
N ALA A 40 0.49 -13.57 15.76
CA ALA A 40 -0.79 -14.19 15.49
C ALA A 40 -0.82 -15.72 15.78
N ILE A 41 0.31 -16.42 15.62
CA ILE A 41 0.35 -17.89 15.67
C ILE A 41 1.01 -18.48 16.93
N ASP A 42 1.97 -17.78 17.55
CA ASP A 42 2.82 -18.35 18.62
C ASP A 42 2.12 -18.44 20.00
N GLY A 43 0.98 -17.78 20.19
CA GLY A 43 0.27 -17.69 21.48
C GLY A 43 -0.91 -18.66 21.64
N LYS A 44 -1.31 -18.90 22.91
CA LYS A 44 -2.62 -19.52 23.24
C LYS A 44 -3.78 -18.68 22.73
N ILE A 45 -3.66 -17.35 22.89
CA ILE A 45 -4.55 -16.35 22.30
C ILE A 45 -3.73 -15.67 21.20
N GLY A 46 -4.14 -15.84 19.94
CA GLY A 46 -3.48 -15.19 18.80
C GLY A 46 -3.82 -13.70 18.77
N LYS A 47 -2.82 -12.84 18.47
CA LYS A 47 -3.04 -11.40 18.33
C LYS A 47 -3.40 -11.04 16.89
N THR A 48 -4.33 -10.09 16.74
CA THR A 48 -4.62 -9.51 15.43
C THR A 48 -3.84 -8.21 15.26
N THR A 49 -3.06 -8.10 14.18
CA THR A 49 -2.29 -6.89 13.86
C THR A 49 -2.80 -6.28 12.56
N VAL A 50 -2.98 -4.97 12.54
CA VAL A 50 -3.36 -4.22 11.35
C VAL A 50 -2.21 -3.31 10.93
N LEU A 51 -1.77 -3.45 9.68
CA LEU A 51 -0.73 -2.62 9.07
C LEU A 51 -1.37 -1.76 7.98
N GLY A 52 -1.45 -0.45 8.19
CA GLY A 52 -1.60 0.50 7.11
C GLY A 52 -0.29 0.61 6.35
N VAL A 53 -0.31 0.45 5.03
CA VAL A 53 0.87 0.52 4.17
C VAL A 53 0.66 1.58 3.10
N SER A 54 1.68 2.40 2.86
CA SER A 54 1.68 3.41 1.82
C SER A 54 2.98 3.32 1.06
N LEU A 55 2.87 2.79 -0.16
CA LEU A 55 3.90 2.85 -1.17
C LEU A 55 3.83 4.23 -1.80
N VAL A 56 4.92 4.97 -1.68
CA VAL A 56 5.06 6.35 -2.14
C VAL A 56 6.07 6.38 -3.27
N ASP A 57 5.76 7.16 -4.28
CA ASP A 57 6.73 7.49 -5.33
C ASP A 57 7.29 8.88 -5.06
N VAL A 58 8.55 8.88 -4.60
CA VAL A 58 9.27 10.08 -4.18
C VAL A 58 9.37 11.08 -5.33
N GLU A 59 9.42 10.61 -6.57
CA GLU A 59 9.42 11.48 -7.75
C GLU A 59 8.17 12.37 -7.83
N MET A 60 7.00 11.82 -7.52
CA MET A 60 5.75 12.59 -7.55
C MET A 60 5.66 13.60 -6.39
N ILE A 61 6.18 13.25 -5.21
CA ILE A 61 6.25 14.17 -4.07
C ILE A 61 7.21 15.33 -4.38
N GLU A 62 8.41 15.03 -4.90
CA GLU A 62 9.42 16.04 -5.21
C GLU A 62 8.93 17.03 -6.28
N ARG A 63 8.26 16.52 -7.33
CA ARG A 63 7.63 17.36 -8.36
C ARG A 63 6.53 18.24 -7.79
N GLY A 64 5.69 17.69 -6.91
CA GLY A 64 4.60 18.42 -6.26
C GLY A 64 5.12 19.55 -5.36
N GLU A 65 6.11 19.27 -4.52
CA GLU A 65 6.71 20.28 -3.63
C GLU A 65 7.46 21.38 -4.40
N ARG A 66 8.12 21.02 -5.51
CA ARG A 66 8.78 21.99 -6.39
C ARG A 66 7.83 22.76 -7.30
N GLN A 67 6.52 22.51 -7.22
CA GLN A 67 5.51 23.09 -8.11
C GLN A 67 5.88 22.91 -9.59
N SER A 68 6.39 21.72 -9.94
CA SER A 68 6.73 21.40 -11.32
C SER A 68 5.52 21.61 -12.23
N ARG A 69 5.74 22.16 -13.43
CA ARG A 69 4.69 22.27 -14.45
C ARG A 69 4.31 20.90 -15.03
N ASP A 70 5.15 19.89 -14.80
CA ASP A 70 5.04 18.56 -15.38
C ASP A 70 4.58 17.54 -14.32
N MET A 71 3.28 17.61 -14.02
CA MET A 71 2.56 16.76 -13.04
C MET A 71 1.62 15.75 -13.71
N ASN A 72 1.55 15.73 -15.04
CA ASN A 72 0.62 14.89 -15.80
C ASN A 72 1.16 13.46 -15.94
N TYR A 73 1.35 12.79 -14.79
CA TYR A 73 1.82 11.42 -14.72
C TYR A 73 1.05 10.58 -13.70
N THR A 74 0.97 9.29 -13.99
CA THR A 74 0.51 8.24 -13.08
C THR A 74 1.70 7.60 -12.37
N THR A 75 1.47 6.99 -11.21
CA THR A 75 2.51 6.38 -10.39
C THR A 75 2.04 5.05 -9.78
N PHE A 76 2.98 4.23 -9.27
CA PHE A 76 2.72 3.06 -8.42
C PHE A 76 2.37 3.43 -6.98
N ALA A 77 2.26 4.72 -6.65
CA ALA A 77 1.84 5.12 -5.31
C ALA A 77 0.50 4.44 -4.96
N HIS A 78 0.49 3.70 -3.86
CA HIS A 78 -0.67 2.90 -3.46
C HIS A 78 -0.75 2.79 -1.96
N CYS A 79 -1.95 2.99 -1.41
CA CYS A 79 -2.24 2.83 0.00
C CYS A 79 -3.20 1.67 0.21
N PHE A 80 -2.84 0.77 1.12
CA PHE A 80 -3.64 -0.41 1.43
C PHE A 80 -3.45 -0.79 2.89
N VAL A 81 -4.30 -1.69 3.38
CA VAL A 81 -4.26 -2.20 4.76
C VAL A 81 -4.13 -3.71 4.72
N LEU A 82 -3.24 -4.25 5.55
CA LEU A 82 -3.14 -5.66 5.84
C LEU A 82 -3.70 -5.92 7.23
N ALA A 83 -4.68 -6.82 7.33
CA ALA A 83 -5.12 -7.35 8.62
C ALA A 83 -4.60 -8.78 8.75
N ILE A 84 -3.79 -9.03 9.78
CA ILE A 84 -3.05 -10.28 9.98
C ILE A 84 -3.55 -10.91 11.28
N GLY A 85 -4.10 -12.12 11.16
CA GLY A 85 -4.68 -12.89 12.27
C GLY A 85 -4.21 -14.34 12.22
N ARG A 86 -4.72 -15.17 13.14
CA ARG A 86 -4.26 -16.55 13.30
C ARG A 86 -4.52 -17.39 12.05
N GLU A 87 -5.62 -17.13 11.36
CA GLU A 87 -6.11 -17.90 10.21
C GLU A 87 -5.46 -17.49 8.89
N GLY A 88 -4.72 -16.37 8.85
CA GLY A 88 -4.16 -15.83 7.62
C GLY A 88 -4.14 -14.31 7.62
N PHE A 89 -4.33 -13.71 6.45
CA PHE A 89 -4.39 -12.27 6.32
C PHE A 89 -5.42 -11.81 5.29
N ARG A 90 -5.84 -10.55 5.40
CA ARG A 90 -6.72 -9.88 4.44
C ARG A 90 -6.04 -8.61 3.94
N ILE A 91 -6.35 -8.24 2.71
CA ILE A 91 -5.95 -6.97 2.13
C ILE A 91 -7.20 -6.12 1.97
N TYR A 92 -7.14 -4.87 2.40
CA TYR A 92 -8.15 -3.84 2.10
C TYR A 92 -7.48 -2.75 1.29
N GLN A 93 -8.01 -2.49 0.11
CA GLN A 93 -7.42 -1.54 -0.83
C GLN A 93 -8.50 -0.90 -1.69
N ALA A 94 -8.15 0.25 -2.23
CA ALA A 94 -8.89 0.95 -3.24
C ALA A 94 -7.89 1.68 -4.14
N TRP A 95 -8.22 1.84 -5.42
CA TRP A 95 -7.38 2.63 -6.32
C TRP A 95 -7.96 4.02 -6.59
N GLY A 96 -9.26 4.19 -6.39
CA GLY A 96 -9.95 5.47 -6.55
C GLY A 96 -10.71 5.59 -7.86
N GLU A 97 -10.88 6.83 -8.33
CA GLU A 97 -11.83 7.27 -9.38
C GLU A 97 -11.78 6.46 -10.68
N HIS A 98 -10.61 5.93 -11.04
CA HIS A 98 -10.39 5.25 -12.32
C HIS A 98 -10.11 3.75 -12.18
N GLY A 99 -10.30 3.19 -10.98
CA GLY A 99 -10.12 1.77 -10.69
C GLY A 99 -11.25 1.29 -9.82
N TYR A 100 -10.98 0.36 -8.89
CA TYR A 100 -12.00 -0.10 -7.96
C TYR A 100 -12.07 0.78 -6.72
N ARG A 101 -13.29 1.09 -6.31
CA ARG A 101 -13.60 1.61 -4.97
C ARG A 101 -13.47 0.50 -3.93
N LEU A 102 -13.35 0.88 -2.66
CA LEU A 102 -13.30 -0.11 -1.58
C LEU A 102 -14.55 -0.99 -1.55
N ASP A 103 -15.75 -0.42 -1.72
CA ASP A 103 -16.99 -1.21 -1.69
C ASP A 103 -17.10 -2.19 -2.86
N GLU A 104 -16.62 -1.82 -4.05
CA GLU A 104 -16.55 -2.71 -5.21
C GLU A 104 -15.53 -3.83 -4.98
N TYR A 105 -14.37 -3.48 -4.42
CA TYR A 105 -13.34 -4.44 -4.03
C TYR A 105 -13.86 -5.48 -3.04
N LEU A 106 -14.65 -5.04 -2.05
CA LEU A 106 -15.27 -5.92 -1.07
C LEU A 106 -16.36 -6.80 -1.70
N LYS A 107 -17.25 -6.22 -2.52
CA LYS A 107 -18.35 -6.94 -3.19
C LYS A 107 -17.86 -8.07 -4.10
N ARG A 108 -16.71 -7.91 -4.75
CA ARG A 108 -16.10 -8.95 -5.60
C ARG A 108 -15.27 -9.98 -4.82
N GLY A 109 -15.28 -9.94 -3.49
CA GLY A 109 -14.51 -10.87 -2.64
C GLY A 109 -13.03 -10.52 -2.48
N GLY A 110 -12.60 -9.29 -2.82
CA GLY A 110 -11.20 -8.88 -2.77
C GLY A 110 -10.55 -9.01 -1.38
N SER A 111 -11.33 -8.80 -0.32
CA SER A 111 -10.90 -8.96 1.07
C SER A 111 -11.04 -10.40 1.60
N GLN A 112 -11.10 -11.41 0.73
CA GLN A 112 -11.10 -12.81 1.15
C GLN A 112 -9.91 -13.12 2.07
N LEU A 113 -10.10 -14.08 2.97
CA LEU A 113 -9.01 -14.57 3.81
C LEU A 113 -7.98 -15.27 2.93
N ARG A 114 -6.73 -14.80 2.99
CA ARG A 114 -5.59 -15.31 2.22
C ARG A 114 -4.68 -16.16 3.09
N SER A 115 -4.13 -17.19 2.48
CA SER A 115 -3.22 -18.15 3.09
C SER A 115 -1.80 -17.60 3.28
N TRP A 116 -1.00 -18.25 4.13
CA TRP A 116 0.41 -17.91 4.30
C TRP A 116 1.25 -18.13 3.03
N GLN A 117 0.82 -19.03 2.14
CA GLN A 117 1.48 -19.24 0.86
C GLN A 117 1.27 -18.03 -0.06
N GLU A 118 0.04 -17.52 -0.13
CA GLU A 118 -0.28 -16.29 -0.87
C GLU A 118 0.48 -15.07 -0.30
N ALA A 119 0.70 -15.02 1.02
CA ALA A 119 1.51 -13.97 1.63
C ALA A 119 2.95 -13.96 1.06
N THR A 120 3.53 -15.14 0.82
CA THR A 120 4.89 -15.26 0.26
C THR A 120 4.94 -14.67 -1.15
N THR A 121 3.97 -14.99 -2.00
CA THR A 121 3.86 -14.44 -3.35
C THR A 121 3.67 -12.92 -3.32
N PHE A 122 2.73 -12.45 -2.48
CA PHE A 122 2.46 -11.02 -2.31
C PHE A 122 3.70 -10.25 -1.86
N LEU A 123 4.36 -10.68 -0.78
CA LEU A 123 5.55 -10.00 -0.24
C LEU A 123 6.74 -10.05 -1.20
N LYS A 124 6.90 -11.13 -1.98
CA LYS A 124 7.93 -11.23 -3.01
C LYS A 124 7.71 -10.21 -4.12
N SER A 125 6.47 -10.07 -4.61
CA SER A 125 6.12 -9.06 -5.62
C SER A 125 6.24 -7.65 -5.06
N PHE A 126 5.75 -7.40 -3.84
CA PHE A 126 5.87 -6.11 -3.18
C PHE A 126 7.33 -5.70 -2.98
N ARG A 127 8.21 -6.64 -2.62
CA ARG A 127 9.65 -6.38 -2.50
C ARG A 127 10.25 -5.88 -3.82
N LYS A 128 9.84 -6.45 -4.96
CA LYS A 128 10.28 -5.96 -6.29
C LYS A 128 9.88 -4.50 -6.51
N LEU A 129 8.66 -4.13 -6.14
CA LEU A 129 8.18 -2.74 -6.21
C LEU A 129 8.97 -1.79 -5.32
N CYS A 130 9.59 -2.26 -4.24
CA CYS A 130 10.27 -1.40 -3.28
C CYS A 130 11.79 -1.27 -3.52
N HIS A 131 12.40 -2.23 -4.22
CA HIS A 131 13.87 -2.27 -4.40
C HIS A 131 14.33 -1.68 -5.72
N TYR A 132 13.45 -1.58 -6.70
CA TYR A 132 13.81 -1.02 -7.99
C TYR A 132 13.66 0.50 -7.99
N SER A 133 14.70 1.20 -8.43
CA SER A 133 14.68 2.63 -8.72
C SER A 133 15.15 2.85 -10.16
N GLY A 134 14.40 3.58 -10.96
CA GLY A 134 14.74 3.83 -12.37
C GLY A 134 13.54 3.77 -13.33
N PRO A 135 13.80 3.48 -14.63
CA PRO A 135 12.76 3.38 -15.64
C PRO A 135 11.78 2.22 -15.41
N TRP A 136 10.60 2.32 -15.98
CA TRP A 136 9.54 1.34 -15.78
C TRP A 136 9.78 0.09 -16.62
N THR A 137 10.01 -1.02 -15.93
CA THR A 137 10.13 -2.32 -16.58
C THR A 137 8.80 -3.06 -16.60
N ARG A 138 8.71 -4.07 -17.47
CA ARG A 138 7.58 -5.00 -17.48
C ARG A 138 7.47 -5.73 -16.13
N GLU A 139 8.58 -6.11 -15.51
CA GLU A 139 8.54 -6.85 -14.25
C GLU A 139 7.91 -6.04 -13.12
N LEU A 140 8.11 -4.72 -13.07
CA LEU A 140 7.47 -3.89 -12.06
C LEU A 140 5.97 -3.78 -12.26
N LYS A 141 5.51 -3.67 -13.51
CA LYS A 141 4.09 -3.62 -13.83
C LYS A 141 3.41 -4.94 -13.47
N ASP A 142 4.05 -6.06 -13.78
CA ASP A 142 3.57 -7.39 -13.40
C ASP A 142 3.54 -7.56 -11.87
N ALA A 143 4.55 -7.05 -11.17
CA ALA A 143 4.57 -7.05 -9.70
C ALA A 143 3.44 -6.19 -9.10
N TYR A 144 3.16 -5.02 -9.68
CA TYR A 144 2.07 -4.15 -9.25
C TYR A 144 0.71 -4.80 -9.49
N CYS A 145 0.51 -5.41 -10.66
CA CYS A 145 -0.69 -6.18 -10.97
C CYS A 145 -0.86 -7.37 -10.00
N THR A 146 0.22 -8.08 -9.67
CA THR A 146 0.19 -9.18 -8.70
C THR A 146 -0.22 -8.71 -7.30
N CYS A 147 0.24 -7.53 -6.87
CA CYS A 147 -0.08 -7.00 -5.55
C CYS A 147 -1.51 -6.44 -5.47
N PHE A 148 -1.94 -5.71 -6.51
CA PHE A 148 -3.09 -4.82 -6.41
C PHE A 148 -4.19 -5.10 -7.44
N GLU A 149 -4.03 -6.11 -8.30
CA GLU A 149 -5.01 -6.53 -9.32
C GLU A 149 -5.32 -5.40 -10.34
N ILE A 150 -4.28 -4.62 -10.67
CA ILE A 150 -4.37 -3.48 -11.59
C ILE A 150 -3.33 -3.63 -12.69
N ASP A 151 -3.81 -3.75 -13.92
CA ASP A 151 -2.95 -3.69 -15.10
C ASP A 151 -2.74 -2.24 -15.55
N LEU A 152 -1.64 -1.63 -15.11
CA LEU A 152 -1.29 -0.27 -15.52
C LEU A 152 -1.09 -0.12 -17.04
N ASN A 153 -0.73 -1.16 -17.79
CA ASN A 153 -0.58 -1.04 -19.25
C ASN A 153 -1.93 -0.82 -19.93
N SER A 154 -3.00 -1.36 -19.34
CA SER A 154 -4.36 -1.19 -19.86
C SER A 154 -4.93 0.20 -19.55
N ILE A 155 -4.50 0.82 -18.44
CA ILE A 155 -5.09 2.05 -17.89
C ILE A 155 -4.27 3.31 -18.22
N CYS A 156 -2.94 3.23 -18.29
CA CYS A 156 -2.05 4.38 -18.44
C CYS A 156 -1.49 4.51 -19.85
N GLY A 157 -1.37 5.73 -20.36
CA GLY A 157 -0.68 6.03 -21.62
C GLY A 157 -1.42 6.99 -22.55
N ARG A 158 -0.88 7.21 -23.75
CA ARG A 158 -1.47 8.13 -24.73
C ARG A 158 -2.86 7.62 -25.14
N ARG A 159 -3.90 8.46 -24.98
CA ARG A 159 -5.31 8.14 -25.23
C ARG A 159 -5.90 7.04 -24.31
N ARG A 160 -5.28 6.81 -23.14
CA ARG A 160 -5.84 5.92 -22.11
C ARG A 160 -6.55 6.74 -21.03
N LEU A 161 -7.21 6.04 -20.10
CA LEU A 161 -7.96 6.63 -18.98
C LEU A 161 -7.09 7.47 -18.06
N GLN A 162 -5.81 7.10 -17.92
CA GLN A 162 -4.86 7.81 -17.08
C GLN A 162 -3.66 8.31 -17.87
N ALA A 163 -3.04 9.35 -17.31
CA ALA A 163 -1.82 9.93 -17.81
C ALA A 163 -0.70 8.86 -17.95
N PRO A 164 0.31 9.10 -18.81
CA PRO A 164 1.47 8.22 -18.88
C PRO A 164 2.08 8.00 -17.50
N ILE A 165 2.73 6.87 -17.31
CA ILE A 165 3.43 6.61 -16.06
C ILE A 165 4.63 7.56 -15.95
N VAL A 166 4.94 8.05 -14.75
CA VAL A 166 6.09 8.95 -14.48
C VAL A 166 7.38 8.34 -15.05
N PRO A 167 8.34 9.09 -15.60
CA PRO A 167 9.47 8.46 -16.30
C PRO A 167 10.42 7.68 -15.39
N VAL A 168 10.59 8.15 -14.15
CA VAL A 168 11.48 7.57 -13.14
C VAL A 168 10.67 7.25 -11.90
N TYR A 169 10.76 6.00 -11.46
CA TYR A 169 10.14 5.52 -10.23
C TYR A 169 11.14 5.53 -9.09
N ARG A 170 10.77 6.13 -7.95
CA ARG A 170 11.56 6.10 -6.71
C ARG A 170 10.68 5.66 -5.53
N PRO A 171 10.69 4.37 -5.16
CA PRO A 171 9.84 3.87 -4.08
C PRO A 171 10.33 4.33 -2.71
N TRP A 172 9.37 4.66 -1.85
CA TRP A 172 9.55 4.74 -0.41
C TRP A 172 8.30 4.20 0.28
N VAL A 173 8.47 3.38 1.31
CA VAL A 173 7.36 2.74 2.02
C VAL A 173 7.26 3.32 3.41
N ARG A 174 6.04 3.68 3.80
CA ARG A 174 5.69 3.95 5.19
C ARG A 174 4.62 2.99 5.67
N THR A 175 4.70 2.64 6.94
CA THR A 175 3.71 1.79 7.60
C THR A 175 3.16 2.45 8.85
N PHE A 176 1.91 2.14 9.16
CA PHE A 176 1.25 2.48 10.43
C PHE A 176 0.72 1.19 11.04
N GLU A 177 1.13 0.89 12.27
CA GLU A 177 0.82 -0.39 12.93
C GLU A 177 -0.18 -0.19 14.07
N ILE A 178 -1.22 -1.03 14.09
CA ILE A 178 -2.14 -1.19 15.20
C ILE A 178 -2.02 -2.62 15.69
N ASN A 179 -1.44 -2.77 16.87
CA ASN A 179 -1.23 -4.06 17.51
C ASN A 179 -2.44 -4.50 18.31
N ASP A 180 -2.64 -5.82 18.36
CA ASP A 180 -3.58 -6.49 19.27
C ASP A 180 -5.01 -5.94 19.18
N VAL A 181 -5.50 -5.77 17.95
CA VAL A 181 -6.85 -5.25 17.67
C VAL A 181 -7.89 -6.18 18.28
N GLN A 182 -8.69 -5.64 19.21
CA GLN A 182 -9.76 -6.40 19.86
C GLN A 182 -11.12 -6.13 19.23
N VAL A 183 -12.13 -6.93 19.59
CA VAL A 183 -13.50 -6.77 19.10
C VAL A 183 -14.08 -5.43 19.55
N GLU A 184 -13.75 -4.99 20.76
CA GLU A 184 -14.15 -3.71 21.34
C GLU A 184 -13.64 -2.52 20.51
N ASP A 185 -12.47 -2.67 19.88
CA ASP A 185 -11.94 -1.65 18.97
C ASP A 185 -12.74 -1.48 17.69
N ILE A 186 -13.54 -2.47 17.33
CA ILE A 186 -14.39 -2.46 16.13
C ILE A 186 -15.81 -2.03 16.50
N GLN A 187 -16.34 -2.53 17.61
CA GLN A 187 -17.73 -2.30 18.01
C GLN A 187 -18.06 -0.84 18.34
N LYS A 188 -17.05 -0.03 18.71
CA LYS A 188 -17.22 1.42 18.97
C LYS A 188 -17.67 2.25 17.76
N PHE A 189 -17.73 1.66 16.57
CA PHE A 189 -18.17 2.32 15.32
C PHE A 189 -19.57 1.90 14.87
N ARG A 190 -20.30 1.15 15.72
CA ARG A 190 -21.71 0.84 15.50
C ARG A 190 -22.61 1.98 15.94
#